data_AF-A0A9X5X9I1-F1
#
_entry.id   AF-A0A9X5X9I1-F1
#
_cell.length_a   1.000
_cell.length_b   1.000
_cell.length_c   1.000
_cell.angle_alpha   90.00
_cell.angle_beta   90.00
_cell.angle_gamma   90.00
#
_symmetry.space_group_name_H-M   'P 1'
#
loop_
_entity.id
_entity.type
_entity.pdbx_description
1 polymer ?
#
loop_
_entity_poly.entity_id
_entity_poly.type
_entity_poly.pdbx_seq_one_letter_code
_entity_poly.pdbx_strand_id
1 'polypeptide(L)'
;MSAGLELLIPSASYLEEAFLRWVLTPAAQRGIVAHVHSQHPVTINERTYRLDYLIAGESLHLAVELDGFAFHSDRVAFTYDRLRQNDLAATGLTVLRFSYDAVRLDTARCVAQLQAMLRQDAVLSPLVIAAPRVEVPKMVGDPLRAADPPRGSRSSA
;
A
#
# COMPACT_ATOMS: atom_id res chain seq x y z
N MET A 1 -1.12 15.10 -19.06
CA MET A 1 -0.61 14.31 -17.92
C MET A 1 -1.81 14.02 -17.04
N SER A 2 -2.32 12.79 -17.03
CA SER A 2 -3.37 12.43 -16.08
C SER A 2 -2.82 12.57 -14.67
N ALA A 3 -3.56 13.23 -13.78
CA ALA A 3 -3.23 13.28 -12.37
C ALA A 3 -3.05 11.86 -11.81
N GLY A 4 -1.96 11.62 -11.09
CA GLY A 4 -1.72 10.34 -10.44
C GLY A 4 -2.73 10.10 -9.30
N LEU A 5 -2.93 8.83 -8.94
CA LEU A 5 -3.93 8.44 -7.94
C LEU A 5 -3.58 8.97 -6.53
N GLU A 6 -2.33 9.35 -6.29
CA GLU A 6 -1.88 10.04 -5.08
C GLU A 6 -2.60 11.37 -4.80
N LEU A 7 -3.26 11.96 -5.80
CA LEU A 7 -4.08 13.16 -5.64
C LEU A 7 -5.56 12.86 -5.33
N LEU A 8 -5.97 11.60 -5.41
CA LEU A 8 -7.36 11.16 -5.27
C LEU A 8 -7.59 10.26 -4.06
N ILE A 9 -6.53 9.58 -3.60
CA ILE A 9 -6.56 8.67 -2.46
C ILE A 9 -5.70 9.29 -1.34
N PRO A 10 -6.22 9.45 -0.12
CA PRO A 10 -5.43 9.97 1.00
C PRO A 10 -4.21 9.10 1.32
N SER A 11 -3.09 9.74 1.65
CA SER A 11 -1.91 9.12 2.25
C SER A 11 -1.57 9.81 3.57
N ALA A 12 -1.18 9.03 4.58
CA ALA A 12 -0.73 9.53 5.87
C ALA A 12 0.80 9.64 5.98
N SER A 13 1.52 9.00 5.06
CA SER A 13 2.99 8.97 5.05
C SER A 13 3.57 9.11 3.64
N TYR A 14 4.88 9.37 3.58
CA TYR A 14 5.63 9.45 2.35
C TYR A 14 5.66 8.12 1.60
N LEU A 15 5.77 6.99 2.32
CA LEU A 15 5.75 5.67 1.69
C LEU A 15 4.37 5.35 1.10
N GLU A 16 3.29 5.77 1.75
CA GLU A 16 1.93 5.68 1.23
C GLU A 16 1.76 6.50 -0.06
N GLU A 17 2.18 7.77 -0.07
CA GLU A 17 2.17 8.59 -1.30
C GLU A 17 3.01 7.94 -2.41
N ALA A 18 4.18 7.40 -2.07
CA ALA A 18 5.06 6.70 -3.00
C ALA A 18 4.40 5.45 -3.59
N PHE A 19 3.71 4.67 -2.77
CA PHE A 19 2.94 3.51 -3.23
C PHE A 19 1.83 3.93 -4.20
N LEU A 20 1.02 4.94 -3.84
CA LEU A 20 -0.07 5.41 -4.71
C LEU A 20 0.47 5.87 -6.07
N ARG A 21 1.58 6.60 -6.08
CA ARG A 21 2.19 7.15 -7.29
C ARG A 21 2.89 6.11 -8.15
N TRP A 22 3.77 5.30 -7.56
CA TRP A 22 4.69 4.46 -8.32
C TRP A 22 4.25 3.00 -8.42
N VAL A 23 3.30 2.56 -7.59
CA VAL A 23 2.79 1.18 -7.60
C VAL A 23 1.33 1.15 -8.05
N LEU A 24 0.40 1.81 -7.34
CA LEU A 24 -1.02 1.73 -7.66
C LEU A 24 -1.39 2.41 -8.99
N THR A 25 -0.90 3.63 -9.22
CA THR A 25 -1.18 4.40 -10.46
C THR A 25 -0.79 3.66 -11.74
N PRO A 26 0.40 3.06 -11.87
CA PRO A 26 0.70 2.26 -13.06
C PRO A 26 0.01 0.89 -13.04
N ALA A 27 -0.40 0.35 -11.88
CA ALA A 27 -1.04 -0.96 -11.80
C ALA A 27 -2.51 -0.96 -12.27
N ALA A 28 -3.26 0.10 -11.96
CA ALA A 28 -4.71 0.12 -12.13
C ALA A 28 -5.26 1.45 -12.67
N GLN A 29 -6.37 1.37 -13.39
CA GLN A 29 -7.12 2.49 -13.92
C GLN A 29 -7.78 3.29 -12.79
N ARG A 30 -8.15 4.54 -13.09
CA ARG A 30 -8.76 5.48 -12.12
C ARG A 30 -9.99 4.94 -11.40
N GLY A 31 -10.75 4.02 -12.00
CA GLY A 31 -11.90 3.37 -11.35
C GLY A 31 -11.56 2.67 -10.03
N ILE A 32 -10.29 2.28 -9.83
CA ILE A 32 -9.83 1.64 -8.59
C ILE A 32 -10.04 2.50 -7.35
N VAL A 33 -10.09 3.84 -7.49
CA VAL A 33 -10.26 4.78 -6.38
C VAL A 33 -11.52 4.46 -5.56
N ALA A 34 -12.60 4.00 -6.19
CA ALA A 34 -13.83 3.64 -5.49
C ALA A 34 -13.70 2.40 -4.58
N HIS A 35 -12.63 1.61 -4.76
CA HIS A 35 -12.36 0.37 -4.03
C HIS A 35 -11.27 0.54 -2.97
N VAL A 36 -10.58 1.69 -2.93
CA VAL A 36 -9.45 1.90 -2.01
C VAL A 36 -9.90 2.70 -0.79
N HIS A 37 -9.70 2.12 0.39
CA HIS A 37 -9.95 2.76 1.68
C HIS A 37 -8.62 2.96 2.41
N SER A 38 -8.18 4.21 2.53
CA SER A 38 -6.98 4.57 3.29
C SER A 38 -7.17 4.39 4.78
N GLN A 39 -6.12 3.95 5.48
CA GLN A 39 -6.06 3.92 6.95
C GLN A 39 -7.25 3.15 7.56
N HIS A 40 -7.62 2.03 6.93
CA HIS A 40 -8.84 1.29 7.22
C HIS A 40 -8.75 0.54 8.56
N PRO A 41 -9.65 0.78 9.52
CA PRO A 41 -9.64 0.09 10.80
C PRO A 41 -10.19 -1.34 10.67
N VAL A 42 -9.52 -2.31 11.29
CA VAL A 42 -9.97 -3.70 11.39
C VAL A 42 -9.89 -4.12 12.85
N THR A 43 -11.02 -4.56 13.41
CA THR A 43 -11.10 -5.00 14.82
C THR A 43 -11.21 -6.51 14.91
N ILE A 44 -10.30 -7.12 15.68
CA ILE A 44 -10.14 -8.57 15.84
C ILE A 44 -9.89 -8.83 17.32
N ASN A 45 -10.75 -9.62 17.98
CA ASN A 45 -10.61 -9.96 19.40
C ASN A 45 -10.29 -8.73 20.27
N GLU A 46 -11.10 -7.67 20.13
CA GLU A 46 -10.98 -6.38 20.84
C GLU A 46 -9.75 -5.51 20.48
N ARG A 47 -8.84 -6.02 19.64
CA ARG A 47 -7.70 -5.27 19.11
C ARG A 47 -8.09 -4.58 17.82
N THR A 48 -7.74 -3.30 17.67
CA THR A 48 -7.94 -2.57 16.42
C THR A 48 -6.60 -2.33 15.74
N TYR A 49 -6.48 -2.82 14.51
CA TYR A 49 -5.39 -2.57 13.59
C TYR A 49 -5.82 -1.54 12.55
N ARG A 50 -4.86 -0.83 11.97
CA ARG A 50 -5.11 0.12 10.89
C ARG A 50 -4.28 -0.29 9.68
N LEU A 51 -4.95 -0.74 8.63
CA LEU A 51 -4.32 -1.07 7.35
C LEU A 51 -3.95 0.22 6.63
N ASP A 52 -2.81 0.28 5.97
CA ASP A 52 -2.47 1.47 5.17
C ASP A 52 -3.49 1.67 4.06
N TYR A 53 -3.84 0.57 3.36
CA TYR A 53 -4.96 0.54 2.43
C TYR A 53 -5.72 -0.79 2.51
N LEU A 54 -7.04 -0.71 2.42
CA LEU A 54 -7.88 -1.84 2.01
C LEU A 54 -8.31 -1.61 0.56
N ILE A 55 -8.10 -2.59 -0.32
CA ILE A 55 -8.68 -2.64 -1.66
C ILE A 55 -9.80 -3.69 -1.66
N ALA A 56 -11.04 -3.22 -1.71
CA ALA A 56 -12.25 -4.05 -1.59
C ALA A 56 -12.80 -4.44 -2.96
N GLY A 57 -12.66 -5.72 -3.31
CA GLY A 57 -13.34 -6.36 -4.44
C GLY A 57 -14.63 -7.06 -4.02
N GLU A 58 -15.15 -7.92 -4.89
CA GLU A 58 -16.34 -8.74 -4.59
C GLU A 58 -16.00 -9.97 -3.75
N SER A 59 -14.91 -10.65 -4.11
CA SER A 59 -14.42 -11.89 -3.53
C SER A 59 -13.05 -11.73 -2.86
N LEU A 60 -12.31 -10.69 -3.23
CA LEU A 60 -11.01 -10.34 -2.66
C LEU A 60 -11.08 -9.06 -1.83
N HIS A 61 -10.70 -9.16 -0.56
CA HIS A 61 -10.38 -8.00 0.27
C HIS A 61 -8.88 -7.96 0.52
N LEU A 62 -8.18 -7.09 -0.20
CA LEU A 62 -6.72 -7.01 -0.18
C LEU A 62 -6.27 -5.92 0.81
N ALA A 63 -5.68 -6.33 1.92
CA ALA A 63 -4.99 -5.47 2.85
C ALA A 63 -3.57 -5.17 2.34
N VAL A 64 -3.30 -3.92 1.98
CA VAL A 64 -1.95 -3.46 1.64
C VAL A 64 -1.32 -2.81 2.87
N GLU A 65 -0.12 -3.27 3.21
CA GLU A 65 0.67 -2.75 4.32
C GLU A 65 2.04 -2.30 3.79
N LEU A 66 2.47 -1.12 4.22
CA LEU A 66 3.65 -0.43 3.74
C LEU A 66 4.65 -0.29 4.89
N ASP A 67 5.58 -1.22 4.94
CA ASP A 67 6.50 -1.36 6.06
C ASP A 67 7.72 -0.44 5.84
N GLY A 68 7.73 0.68 6.55
CA GLY A 68 8.94 1.50 6.72
C GLY A 68 10.01 0.74 7.51
N PHE A 69 11.28 0.91 7.16
CA PHE A 69 12.36 0.28 7.92
C PHE A 69 12.63 1.12 9.17
N ALA A 70 12.20 0.66 10.34
CA ALA A 70 12.69 1.19 11.62
C ALA A 70 13.98 0.44 11.98
N PHE A 71 15.14 1.06 11.76
CA PHE A 71 16.37 0.60 12.40
C PHE A 71 16.11 0.69 13.93
N HIS A 72 16.24 -0.43 14.65
CA HIS A 72 15.81 -0.66 16.04
C HIS A 72 14.41 -1.29 16.27
N SER A 73 13.93 -2.17 15.38
CA SER A 73 12.83 -3.08 15.77
C SER A 73 13.30 -4.02 16.88
N ASP A 74 12.99 -3.67 18.12
CA ASP A 74 13.27 -4.50 19.28
C ASP A 74 12.42 -5.78 19.27
N ARG A 75 12.69 -6.69 20.22
CA ARG A 75 11.98 -7.97 20.32
C ARG A 75 10.46 -7.81 20.49
N VAL A 76 10.02 -6.69 21.06
CA VAL A 76 8.60 -6.40 21.31
C VAL A 76 7.92 -6.05 19.99
N ALA A 77 8.51 -5.14 19.19
CA ALA A 77 8.00 -4.79 17.86
C ALA A 77 7.91 -6.03 16.95
N PHE A 78 8.96 -6.86 16.94
CA PHE A 78 8.93 -8.11 16.17
C PHE A 78 7.79 -9.05 16.58
N THR A 79 7.58 -9.22 17.89
CA THR A 79 6.51 -10.09 18.41
C THR A 79 5.14 -9.53 18.09
N TYR A 80 4.96 -8.21 18.23
CA TYR A 80 3.73 -7.52 17.88
C TYR A 80 3.38 -7.69 16.40
N ASP A 81 4.36 -7.56 15.50
CA ASP A 81 4.14 -7.76 14.05
C ASP A 81 3.68 -9.17 13.72
N ARG A 82 4.23 -10.19 14.40
CA ARG A 82 3.79 -11.59 14.22
C ARG A 82 2.37 -11.81 14.71
N LEU A 83 2.00 -11.22 15.85
CA LEU A 83 0.63 -11.30 16.36
C LEU A 83 -0.36 -10.59 15.42
N ARG A 84 -0.04 -9.36 15.00
CA ARG A 84 -0.84 -8.61 14.01
C ARG A 84 -1.02 -9.42 12.73
N GLN A 85 0.05 -10.03 12.21
CA GLN A 85 -0.03 -10.83 10.99
C GLN A 85 -0.96 -12.04 11.15
N ASN A 86 -0.88 -12.74 12.28
CA ASN A 86 -1.75 -13.88 12.57
C ASN A 86 -3.22 -13.45 12.71
N ASP A 87 -3.47 -12.35 13.41
CA ASP A 87 -4.82 -11.81 13.58
C ASP A 87 -5.41 -11.45 12.22
N LEU A 88 -4.68 -10.70 11.37
CA LEU A 88 -5.15 -10.36 10.03
C LEU A 88 -5.39 -11.59 9.15
N ALA A 89 -4.53 -12.62 9.23
CA ALA A 89 -4.74 -13.87 8.51
C ALA A 89 -6.04 -14.61 8.92
N ALA A 90 -6.56 -14.35 10.12
CA ALA A 90 -7.83 -14.91 10.58
C ALA A 90 -9.08 -14.16 10.06
N THR A 91 -8.93 -13.04 9.35
CA THR A 91 -10.06 -12.15 8.95
C THR A 91 -10.60 -12.38 7.53
N GLY A 92 -10.10 -13.37 6.79
CA GLY A 92 -10.42 -13.53 5.37
C GLY A 92 -9.80 -12.46 4.45
N LEU A 93 -9.08 -11.48 5.03
CA LEU A 93 -8.24 -10.55 4.29
C LEU A 93 -7.05 -11.28 3.67
N THR A 94 -6.73 -10.93 2.42
CA THR A 94 -5.43 -11.26 1.85
C THR A 94 -4.48 -10.11 2.11
N VAL A 95 -3.32 -10.38 2.72
CA VAL A 95 -2.34 -9.33 3.06
C VAL A 95 -1.22 -9.29 2.03
N LEU A 96 -0.95 -8.11 1.45
CA LEU A 96 0.18 -7.84 0.57
C LEU A 96 1.05 -6.73 1.16
N ARG A 97 2.30 -7.05 1.46
CA ARG A 97 3.25 -6.15 2.13
C ARG A 97 4.31 -5.64 1.18
N PHE A 98 4.61 -4.36 1.24
CA PHE A 98 5.74 -3.76 0.54
C PHE A 98 6.61 -2.98 1.51
N SER A 99 7.91 -3.24 1.49
CA SER A 99 8.86 -2.41 2.23
C SER A 99 9.20 -1.15 1.46
N TYR A 100 9.78 -0.16 2.14
CA TYR A 100 10.35 1.02 1.50
C TYR A 100 11.29 0.68 0.34
N ASP A 101 12.23 -0.24 0.57
CA ASP A 101 13.19 -0.65 -0.45
C ASP A 101 12.55 -1.43 -1.59
N ALA A 102 11.51 -2.24 -1.32
CA ALA A 102 10.77 -2.90 -2.39
C ALA A 102 10.08 -1.87 -3.31
N VAL A 103 9.42 -0.86 -2.73
CA VAL A 103 8.80 0.22 -3.52
C VAL A 103 9.86 1.00 -4.31
N ARG A 104 11.04 1.25 -3.73
CA ARG A 104 12.11 2.06 -4.35
C ARG A 104 12.94 1.31 -5.40
N LEU A 105 13.34 0.07 -5.12
CA LEU A 105 14.32 -0.70 -5.89
C LEU A 105 13.65 -1.78 -6.75
N ASP A 106 12.52 -2.32 -6.31
CA ASP A 106 11.79 -3.42 -6.95
C ASP A 106 10.38 -2.99 -7.42
N THR A 107 10.21 -1.72 -7.81
CA THR A 107 8.91 -1.11 -8.13
C THR A 107 8.12 -1.90 -9.17
N ALA A 108 8.78 -2.34 -10.25
CA ALA A 108 8.13 -3.13 -11.30
C ALA A 108 7.60 -4.48 -10.78
N ARG A 109 8.33 -5.09 -9.84
CA ARG A 109 7.88 -6.31 -9.17
C ARG A 109 6.69 -6.02 -8.26
N CYS A 110 6.69 -4.92 -7.52
CA CYS A 110 5.56 -4.50 -6.69
C CYS A 110 4.29 -4.27 -7.53
N VAL A 111 4.41 -3.59 -8.67
CA VAL A 111 3.32 -3.40 -9.64
C VAL A 111 2.80 -4.75 -10.12
N ALA A 112 3.69 -5.65 -10.55
CA ALA A 112 3.28 -6.97 -11.04
C ALA A 112 2.58 -7.81 -9.97
N GLN A 113 3.05 -7.78 -8.72
CA GLN A 113 2.43 -8.48 -7.59
C GLN A 113 1.04 -7.92 -7.29
N LEU A 114 0.89 -6.59 -7.22
CA LEU A 114 -0.40 -5.96 -7.01
C LEU A 114 -1.37 -6.34 -8.14
N GLN A 115 -0.96 -6.22 -9.41
CA GLN A 115 -1.79 -6.62 -10.54
C GLN A 115 -2.17 -8.10 -10.53
N ALA A 116 -1.27 -8.99 -10.09
CA ALA A 116 -1.58 -10.41 -9.97
C ALA A 116 -2.71 -10.65 -8.96
N MET A 117 -2.71 -9.94 -7.83
CA MET A 117 -3.80 -10.00 -6.86
C MET A 117 -5.11 -9.44 -7.42
N LEU A 118 -5.07 -8.23 -8.00
CA LEU A 118 -6.28 -7.58 -8.55
C LEU A 118 -6.96 -8.42 -9.64
N ARG A 119 -6.20 -9.16 -10.45
CA ARG A 119 -6.74 -10.03 -11.50
C ARG A 119 -7.55 -11.23 -10.96
N GLN A 120 -7.41 -11.57 -9.69
CA GLN A 120 -8.14 -12.70 -9.08
C GLN A 120 -9.60 -12.36 -8.76
N ASP A 121 -9.98 -11.08 -8.81
CA ASP A 121 -11.33 -10.63 -8.47
C ASP A 121 -12.07 -10.08 -9.70
N ALA A 122 -13.35 -10.44 -9.84
CA ALA A 122 -14.16 -10.10 -11.00
C ALA A 122 -14.39 -8.59 -11.18
N VAL A 123 -14.45 -7.84 -10.08
CA VAL A 123 -14.69 -6.39 -10.09
C VAL A 123 -13.37 -5.62 -10.24
N LEU A 124 -12.29 -6.11 -9.63
CA LEU A 124 -10.99 -5.44 -9.69
C LEU A 124 -10.22 -5.74 -10.98
N SER A 125 -10.36 -6.94 -11.55
CA SER A 125 -9.61 -7.38 -12.74
C SER A 125 -9.79 -6.46 -13.96
N PRO A 126 -11.00 -5.97 -14.31
CA PRO A 126 -11.19 -5.02 -15.41
C PRO A 126 -10.47 -3.68 -15.22
N LEU A 127 -10.14 -3.33 -13.97
CA LEU A 127 -9.44 -2.08 -13.64
C LEU A 127 -7.92 -2.22 -13.80
N VAL A 128 -7.38 -3.41 -14.02
CA VAL A 128 -5.93 -3.61 -14.18
C VAL A 128 -5.45 -3.04 -15.52
N ILE A 129 -4.32 -2.31 -15.49
CA ILE A 129 -3.67 -1.80 -16.70
C ILE A 129 -2.86 -2.94 -17.34
N ALA A 130 -3.24 -3.40 -18.53
CA ALA A 130 -2.63 -4.56 -19.18
C ALA A 130 -1.11 -4.37 -19.47
N ALA A 131 -0.70 -3.18 -19.86
CA ALA A 131 0.68 -2.83 -20.19
C ALA A 131 1.14 -1.62 -19.35
N PRO A 132 1.50 -1.81 -18.07
CA PRO A 132 1.85 -0.72 -17.18
C PRO A 132 3.16 -0.06 -17.63
N ARG A 133 3.20 1.28 -17.63
CA ARG A 133 4.46 2.04 -17.75
C ARG A 133 4.98 2.33 -16.35
N VAL A 134 5.98 1.57 -15.91
CA VAL A 134 6.57 1.72 -14.59
C VAL A 134 7.79 2.64 -14.66
N GLU A 135 7.72 3.75 -13.94
CA GLU A 135 8.85 4.67 -13.78
C GLU A 135 9.76 4.23 -12.65
N VAL A 136 11.05 4.58 -12.73
CA VAL A 136 11.99 4.43 -11.60
C VAL A 136 11.66 5.50 -10.55
N PRO A 137 11.34 5.12 -9.30
CA PRO A 137 10.98 6.08 -8.27
C PRO A 137 12.12 7.03 -7.93
N LYS A 138 11.80 8.32 -7.81
CA LYS A 138 12.72 9.34 -7.32
C LYS A 138 12.67 9.43 -5.79
N MET A 139 12.87 8.29 -5.12
CA MET A 139 12.86 8.17 -3.66
C MET A 139 14.27 8.32 -3.08
N VAL A 140 14.39 8.87 -1.87
CA VAL A 140 15.68 8.98 -1.16
C VAL A 140 16.15 7.57 -0.75
N GLY A 141 17.45 7.31 -0.69
CA GLY A 141 17.98 6.02 -0.21
C GLY A 141 17.98 5.88 1.32
N ASP A 142 17.04 6.51 2.01
CA ASP A 142 16.93 6.52 3.47
C ASP A 142 15.53 6.00 3.86
N PRO A 143 15.43 4.71 4.22
CA PRO A 143 14.16 4.09 4.58
C PRO A 143 13.48 4.69 5.82
N LEU A 144 14.22 5.42 6.68
CA LEU A 144 13.62 6.10 7.84
C LEU A 144 12.63 7.18 7.42
N ARG A 145 12.77 7.69 6.18
CA ARG A 145 11.85 8.67 5.60
C ARG A 145 10.51 8.09 5.19
N ALA A 146 10.30 6.78 5.32
CA ALA A 146 9.01 6.15 5.04
C ALA A 146 7.85 6.84 5.77
N ALA A 147 8.07 7.22 7.03
CA ALA A 147 7.08 7.86 7.90
C ALA A 147 7.03 9.40 7.78
N ASP A 148 7.86 10.02 6.91
CA ASP A 148 7.78 11.47 6.66
C ASP A 148 6.37 11.84 6.19
N PRO A 149 5.93 13.09 6.37
CA PRO A 149 4.70 13.58 5.74
C PRO A 149 4.75 13.46 4.20
N PRO A 150 3.62 13.25 3.52
CA PRO A 150 3.54 13.29 2.06
C PRO A 150 4.19 14.55 1.47
N ARG A 151 4.81 14.47 0.29
CA ARG A 151 5.55 15.60 -0.33
C ARG A 151 4.70 16.85 -0.50
N GLY A 152 3.40 16.68 -0.80
CA GLY A 152 2.43 17.77 -0.93
C GLY A 152 1.95 18.38 0.39
N SER A 153 2.23 17.74 1.54
CA SER A 153 1.79 18.21 2.86
C SER A 153 2.80 19.12 3.56
N ARG A 154 3.89 19.53 2.88
CA ARG A 154 4.71 20.66 3.33
C ARG A 154 3.89 21.93 3.14
N SER A 155 3.02 22.21 4.11
CA SER A 155 2.52 23.57 4.29
C SER A 155 3.73 24.48 4.48
N SER A 156 3.66 25.61 3.79
CA SER A 156 4.47 26.80 4.01
C SER A 156 4.80 27.03 5.48
N ALA A 157 6.03 27.51 5.70
CA ALA A 157 6.60 27.99 6.95
C ALA A 157 5.61 28.64 7.93
#